data_AF-A0A1H2EXP1-F1
#
_entry.id   AF-A0A1H2EXP1-F1
#
_cell.length_a   1.000
_cell.length_b   1.000
_cell.length_c   1.000
_cell.angle_alpha   90.00
_cell.angle_beta   90.00
_cell.angle_gamma   90.00
#
_symmetry.space_group_name_H-M   'P 1'
#
loop_
_entity.id
_entity.type
_entity.pdbx_description
1 polymer ?
#
loop_
_entity_poly.entity_id
_entity_poly.type
_entity_poly.pdbx_seq_one_letter_code
_entity_poly.pdbx_strand_id
1 'polypeptide(L)'
;MMKPLIAVFAATGLLLTVNLTNADTLQIPIGTQASQNSASLPSHGSSTQTVLQRHGEPLKRQAAVGQPPISRWDYADFSVYFEYDHVVHSVHHHRPAHSGE
;
A
#
# COMPACT_ATOMS: atom_id res chain seq x y z
N MET A 1 -8.86 49.64 71.03
CA MET A 1 -7.39 49.66 70.88
C MET A 1 -6.99 48.44 70.07
N MET A 2 -6.08 48.61 69.10
CA MET A 2 -5.30 47.61 68.35
C MET A 2 -6.04 46.60 67.43
N LYS A 3 -5.93 46.85 66.11
CA LYS A 3 -6.03 45.84 65.03
C LYS A 3 -4.62 45.32 64.73
N PRO A 4 -4.41 44.02 64.49
CA PRO A 4 -3.31 43.56 63.66
C PRO A 4 -3.81 43.11 62.28
N LEU A 5 -3.07 43.65 61.32
CA LEU A 5 -3.07 43.47 59.87
C LEU A 5 -2.71 42.01 59.46
N ILE A 6 -2.90 41.70 58.17
CA ILE A 6 -2.32 40.57 57.37
C ILE A 6 -3.25 39.34 57.28
N ALA A 7 -3.69 38.82 56.12
CA ALA A 7 -3.16 38.90 54.76
C ALA A 7 -4.30 38.98 53.71
N VAL A 8 -4.15 39.93 52.79
CA VAL A 8 -4.72 39.84 51.45
C VAL A 8 -3.97 38.71 50.74
N PHE A 9 -4.54 37.49 50.71
CA PHE A 9 -4.11 36.50 49.73
C PHE A 9 -4.87 36.78 48.44
N ALA A 10 -4.18 37.46 47.53
CA ALA A 10 -4.56 37.57 46.14
C ALA A 10 -4.81 36.15 45.57
N ALA A 11 -6.07 35.74 45.50
CA ALA A 11 -6.48 34.56 44.75
C ALA A 11 -6.43 34.91 43.26
N THR A 12 -5.21 35.08 42.77
CA THR A 12 -4.88 35.16 41.36
C THR A 12 -5.29 33.82 40.75
N GLY A 13 -6.10 33.91 39.70
CA GLY A 13 -6.85 32.78 39.15
C GLY A 13 -5.99 31.66 38.59
N LEU A 14 -6.63 30.49 38.50
CA LEU A 14 -6.18 29.41 37.65
C LEU A 14 -7.37 28.93 36.80
N LEU A 15 -7.58 29.60 35.66
CA LEU A 15 -8.43 29.11 34.58
C LEU A 15 -7.69 27.95 33.91
N LEU A 16 -8.05 26.70 34.24
CA LEU A 16 -7.58 25.54 33.48
C LEU A 16 -8.28 25.52 32.13
N THR A 17 -7.63 26.05 31.10
CA THR A 17 -8.06 25.87 29.71
C THR A 17 -7.72 24.44 29.27
N VAL A 18 -8.73 23.57 29.22
CA VAL A 18 -8.61 22.24 28.64
C VAL A 18 -8.53 22.38 27.11
N ASN A 19 -7.33 22.21 26.56
CA ASN A 19 -7.15 22.14 25.11
C ASN A 19 -7.51 20.72 24.66
N LEU A 20 -8.74 20.51 24.18
CA LEU A 20 -9.10 19.25 23.52
C LEU A 20 -8.38 19.20 22.17
N THR A 21 -7.27 18.45 22.12
CA THR A 21 -6.61 18.10 20.87
C THR A 21 -7.50 17.11 20.11
N ASN A 22 -7.87 17.46 18.88
CA ASN A 22 -8.58 16.57 17.97
C ASN A 22 -7.53 15.92 17.06
N ALA A 23 -7.44 14.59 17.10
CA ALA A 23 -6.56 13.82 16.22
C ALA A 23 -7.36 13.35 15.01
N ASP A 24 -7.03 13.86 13.84
CA ASP A 24 -7.61 13.40 12.58
C ASP A 24 -7.03 12.02 12.23
N THR A 25 -7.92 11.06 11.99
CA THR A 25 -7.52 9.75 11.46
C THR A 25 -7.62 9.78 9.95
N LEU A 26 -6.49 9.98 9.27
CA LEU A 26 -6.40 9.88 7.82
C LEU A 26 -6.33 8.39 7.42
N GLN A 27 -7.45 7.84 6.98
CA GLN A 27 -7.46 6.53 6.34
C GLN A 27 -6.99 6.67 4.90
N ILE A 28 -5.77 6.23 4.62
CA ILE A 28 -5.29 6.07 3.25
C ILE A 28 -5.92 4.78 2.74
N PRO A 29 -6.88 4.83 1.80
CA PRO A 29 -7.39 3.61 1.20
C PRO A 29 -6.22 2.88 0.54
N ILE A 30 -6.10 1.59 0.82
CA ILE A 30 -5.23 0.72 0.03
C ILE A 30 -5.71 0.85 -1.42
N GLY A 31 -4.89 1.45 -2.27
CA GLY A 31 -5.24 1.70 -3.65
C GLY A 31 -5.66 0.40 -4.32
N THR A 32 -6.93 0.29 -4.72
CA THR A 32 -7.41 -0.81 -5.53
C THR A 32 -6.83 -0.62 -6.93
N GLN A 33 -5.62 -1.15 -7.15
CA GLN A 33 -4.95 -1.14 -8.45
C GLN A 33 -5.58 -2.18 -9.40
N ALA A 34 -6.90 -2.19 -9.49
CA ALA A 34 -7.65 -2.91 -10.50
C ALA A 34 -8.03 -1.87 -11.56
N SER A 35 -7.15 -1.65 -12.54
CA SER A 35 -7.51 -0.89 -13.74
C SER A 35 -8.71 -1.59 -14.37
N GLN A 36 -9.82 -0.84 -14.52
CA GLN A 36 -11.16 -1.34 -14.83
C GLN A 36 -11.31 -2.03 -16.21
N ASN A 37 -10.22 -2.25 -16.95
CA ASN A 37 -10.24 -2.90 -18.27
C ASN A 37 -9.00 -3.76 -18.55
N SER A 38 -8.32 -4.24 -17.52
CA SER A 38 -7.17 -5.13 -17.69
C SER A 38 -7.66 -6.55 -17.90
N ALA A 39 -7.17 -7.27 -18.92
CA ALA A 39 -7.31 -8.73 -18.96
C ALA A 39 -6.94 -9.30 -17.59
N SER A 40 -7.76 -10.20 -17.05
CA SER A 40 -7.57 -10.73 -15.70
C SER A 40 -6.15 -11.29 -15.56
N LEU A 41 -5.43 -10.88 -14.52
CA LEU A 41 -4.09 -11.42 -14.28
C LEU A 41 -4.17 -12.94 -14.02
N PRO A 42 -3.11 -13.70 -14.37
CA PRO A 42 -3.00 -15.09 -13.95
C PRO A 42 -3.17 -15.21 -12.44
N SER A 43 -4.05 -16.11 -12.01
CA SER A 43 -4.30 -16.35 -10.58
C SER A 43 -3.15 -17.12 -9.95
N HIS A 44 -2.90 -16.88 -8.67
CA HIS A 44 -1.97 -17.66 -7.87
C HIS A 44 -2.24 -19.17 -8.02
N GLY A 45 -1.18 -19.96 -8.16
CA GLY A 45 -1.23 -21.41 -8.37
C GLY A 45 -1.55 -21.86 -9.79
N SER A 46 -1.82 -20.95 -10.74
CA SER A 46 -1.99 -21.34 -12.15
C SER A 46 -0.72 -22.00 -12.68
N SER A 47 -0.85 -23.07 -13.46
CA SER A 47 0.31 -23.66 -14.14
C SER A 47 0.79 -22.79 -15.29
N THR A 48 2.08 -22.86 -15.62
CA THR A 48 2.66 -22.21 -16.82
C THR A 48 1.87 -22.53 -18.08
N GLN A 49 1.41 -23.77 -18.27
CA GLN A 49 0.54 -24.16 -19.38
C GLN A 49 -0.78 -23.39 -19.41
N THR A 50 -1.44 -23.24 -18.25
CA THR A 50 -2.69 -22.48 -18.15
C THR A 50 -2.45 -21.00 -18.48
N VAL A 51 -1.33 -20.45 -18.04
CA VAL A 51 -0.94 -19.07 -18.36
C VAL A 51 -0.73 -18.90 -19.86
N LEU A 52 0.03 -19.79 -20.51
CA LEU A 52 0.23 -19.76 -21.97
C LEU A 52 -1.09 -19.91 -22.74
N GLN A 53 -1.96 -20.81 -22.30
CA GLN A 53 -3.25 -21.04 -22.97
C GLN A 53 -4.15 -19.80 -22.91
N ARG A 54 -4.16 -19.07 -21.78
CA ARG A 54 -5.06 -17.93 -21.56
C ARG A 54 -4.48 -16.59 -22.02
N HIS A 55 -3.16 -16.42 -21.91
CA HIS A 55 -2.48 -15.13 -22.13
C HIS A 55 -1.52 -15.15 -23.32
N GLY A 56 -1.26 -16.31 -23.92
CA GLY A 56 -0.30 -16.47 -25.00
C GLY A 56 1.15 -16.43 -24.53
N GLU A 57 2.05 -16.33 -25.50
CA GLU A 57 3.49 -16.26 -25.27
C GLU A 57 3.90 -14.91 -24.66
N PRO A 58 4.76 -14.90 -23.61
CA PRO A 58 5.31 -13.67 -23.07
C PRO A 58 6.31 -13.03 -24.04
N LEU A 59 6.49 -11.72 -23.92
CA LEU A 59 7.52 -10.96 -24.64
C LEU A 59 8.93 -11.37 -24.22
N LYS A 60 9.10 -11.73 -22.94
CA LYS A 60 10.39 -12.17 -22.40
C LYS A 60 10.20 -13.19 -21.29
N ARG A 61 11.05 -14.22 -21.28
CA ARG A 61 11.19 -15.18 -20.16
C ARG A 61 12.53 -14.96 -19.50
N GLN A 62 12.51 -14.56 -18.24
CA GLN A 62 13.69 -14.42 -17.39
C GLN A 62 13.95 -15.75 -16.70
N ALA A 63 15.20 -16.22 -16.77
CA ALA A 63 15.62 -17.48 -16.16
C ALA A 63 15.40 -17.47 -14.64
N ALA A 64 15.21 -18.66 -14.07
CA ALA A 64 14.99 -18.80 -12.64
C ALA A 64 16.25 -18.41 -11.84
N VAL A 65 16.04 -17.81 -10.67
CA VAL A 65 17.10 -17.49 -9.70
C VAL A 65 16.71 -17.97 -8.30
N GLY A 66 17.72 -18.31 -7.48
CA GLY A 66 17.54 -18.66 -6.07
C GLY A 66 17.05 -20.08 -5.79
N GLN A 67 16.74 -20.33 -4.51
CA GLN A 67 16.09 -21.54 -4.03
C GLN A 67 15.04 -21.15 -2.97
N PRO A 68 13.73 -21.42 -3.18
CA PRO A 68 13.15 -22.08 -4.35
C PRO A 68 13.35 -21.28 -5.65
N PRO A 69 13.33 -21.92 -6.83
CA PRO A 69 13.67 -21.26 -8.08
C PRO A 69 12.52 -20.35 -8.52
N ILE A 70 12.77 -19.05 -8.63
CA ILE A 70 11.79 -18.08 -9.10
C ILE A 70 12.13 -17.59 -10.50
N SER A 71 11.26 -17.87 -11.47
CA SER A 71 11.34 -17.32 -12.83
C SER A 71 10.31 -16.23 -13.04
N ARG A 72 10.52 -15.38 -14.06
CA ARG A 72 9.63 -14.26 -14.38
C ARG A 72 9.34 -14.22 -15.87
N TRP A 73 8.07 -14.11 -16.23
CA TRP A 73 7.64 -13.85 -17.60
C TRP A 73 7.07 -12.44 -17.70
N ASP A 74 7.46 -11.72 -18.75
CA ASP A 74 7.03 -10.35 -19.02
C ASP A 74 6.05 -10.33 -20.20
N TYR A 75 4.85 -9.82 -19.96
CA TYR A 75 3.85 -9.45 -20.96
C TYR A 75 3.87 -7.94 -21.18
N ALA A 76 3.05 -7.44 -22.10
CA ALA A 76 3.02 -6.02 -22.45
C ALA A 76 2.65 -5.10 -21.27
N ASP A 77 1.66 -5.50 -20.45
CA ASP A 77 1.12 -4.67 -19.36
C ASP A 77 1.32 -5.26 -17.96
N PHE A 78 1.91 -6.45 -17.86
CA PHE A 78 2.09 -7.15 -16.60
C PHE A 78 3.25 -8.14 -16.63
N SER A 79 3.69 -8.57 -15.47
CA SER A 79 4.67 -9.65 -15.29
C SER A 79 4.12 -10.73 -14.37
N VAL A 80 4.50 -11.98 -14.64
CA VAL A 80 4.08 -13.16 -13.89
C VAL A 80 5.33 -13.83 -13.32
N TYR A 81 5.31 -14.13 -12.03
CA TYR A 81 6.38 -14.80 -11.31
C TYR A 81 5.96 -16.23 -11.03
N PHE A 82 6.86 -17.17 -11.31
CA PHE A 82 6.63 -18.59 -11.12
C PHE A 82 7.66 -19.15 -10.16
N GLU A 83 7.19 -19.92 -9.18
CA GLU A 83 8.01 -20.89 -8.47
C GLU A 83 7.81 -22.24 -9.15
N TYR A 84 8.89 -22.85 -9.64
CA TYR A 84 8.82 -23.99 -10.56
C TYR A 84 7.90 -23.67 -11.76
N ASP A 85 6.77 -24.36 -11.88
CA ASP A 85 5.78 -24.22 -12.94
C ASP A 85 4.46 -23.56 -12.48
N HIS A 86 4.41 -23.01 -11.26
CA HIS A 86 3.20 -22.44 -10.67
C HIS A 86 3.33 -20.94 -10.41
N VAL A 87 2.29 -20.18 -10.72
CA VAL A 87 2.25 -18.73 -10.45
C VAL A 87 2.30 -18.48 -8.94
N VAL A 88 3.27 -17.69 -8.50
CA VAL A 88 3.31 -17.15 -7.13
C VAL A 88 2.86 -15.69 -7.06
N HIS A 89 3.05 -14.92 -8.15
CA HIS A 89 2.60 -13.53 -8.17
C HIS A 89 2.39 -13.00 -9.58
N SER A 90 1.44 -12.07 -9.74
CA SER A 90 1.16 -11.38 -11.00
C SER A 90 1.07 -9.88 -10.73
N VAL A 91 1.84 -9.07 -11.45
CA VAL A 91 2.03 -7.63 -11.18
C VAL A 91 1.78 -6.82 -12.44
N HIS A 92 0.82 -5.89 -12.37
CA HIS A 92 0.68 -4.87 -13.42
C HIS A 92 1.88 -3.94 -13.44
N HIS A 93 2.35 -3.59 -14.63
CA HIS A 93 3.37 -2.56 -14.76
C HIS A 93 2.78 -1.23 -14.31
N HIS A 94 3.45 -0.56 -13.37
CA HIS A 94 3.03 0.76 -12.94
C HIS A 94 3.26 1.75 -14.09
N ARG A 95 2.18 2.27 -14.67
CA ARG A 95 2.25 3.45 -15.53
C ARG A 95 2.03 4.66 -14.61
N PRO A 96 3.06 5.48 -14.33
CA PRO A 96 2.85 6.68 -13.54
C PRO A 96 1.82 7.54 -14.27
N ALA A 97 0.70 7.81 -13.60
CA ALA A 97 -0.22 8.83 -14.06
C ALA A 97 0.56 10.14 -14.00
N HIS A 98 0.73 10.82 -15.13
CA HIS A 98 1.26 12.16 -15.09
C HIS A 98 0.38 12.97 -14.11
N SER A 99 0.96 13.50 -13.06
CA SER A 99 0.30 14.56 -12.29
C SER A 99 0.60 15.82 -13.09
N GLY A 100 -0.28 16.15 -14.03
CA GLY A 100 -0.25 17.44 -14.70
C GLY A 100 -0.44 18.55 -13.67
N GLU A 101 0.45 19.53 -13.73
CA GLU A 101 0.29 20.89 -13.17
C GLU A 101 -1.08 21.52 -13.52
#